data_AF-A0A8S3IHP1-F1
#
_entry.id   AF-A0A8S3IHP1-F1
#
_cell.length_a   1.000
_cell.length_b   1.000
_cell.length_c   1.000
_cell.angle_alpha   90.00
_cell.angle_beta   90.00
_cell.angle_gamma   90.00
#
_symmetry.space_group_name_H-M   'P 1'
#
loop_
_entity.id
_entity.type
_entity.pdbx_description
1 polymer ?
#
loop_
_entity_poly.entity_id
_entity_poly.type
_entity_poly.pdbx_seq_one_letter_code
_entity_poly.pdbx_strand_id
1 'polypeptide(L)'
;MALPFLPGNTFERKIGKDKYHLTHQFDKYNGVGMLTGNKLGVGGVPLAGEDLRPQNSVYPRGEGPDRPAWLAFDKQVLCFDAYFQESITERREEQYRIRKCRVYFYPEDDTVQVVEQRQNNVGFPQGTILKRHRVPLPTPNDDR
;
A
#
# COMPACT_ATOMS: atom_id res chain seq x y z
N MET A 1 12.98 -11.73 -30.39
CA MET A 1 12.24 -12.88 -30.94
C MET A 1 12.14 -13.93 -29.84
N ALA A 2 10.94 -14.39 -29.48
CA ALA A 2 10.77 -15.46 -28.48
C ALA A 2 10.77 -16.81 -29.19
N LEU A 3 11.46 -17.81 -28.63
CA LEU A 3 11.48 -19.18 -29.15
C LEU A 3 10.12 -19.86 -28.93
N PRO A 4 9.62 -20.67 -29.88
CA PRO A 4 8.39 -21.43 -29.69
C PRO A 4 8.58 -22.53 -28.65
N PHE A 5 7.56 -22.77 -27.82
CA PHE A 5 7.54 -23.81 -26.78
C PHE A 5 7.34 -25.22 -27.37
N LEU A 6 8.27 -25.64 -28.23
CA LEU A 6 8.35 -27.02 -28.72
C LEU A 6 9.16 -27.89 -27.74
N PRO A 7 8.87 -29.20 -27.62
CA PRO A 7 9.72 -30.12 -26.88
C PRO A 7 11.18 -30.01 -27.38
N GLY A 8 12.11 -29.74 -26.46
CA GLY A 8 13.53 -29.52 -26.79
C GLY A 8 13.97 -28.05 -26.86
N ASN A 9 13.04 -27.09 -26.97
CA ASN A 9 13.32 -25.65 -26.90
C ASN A 9 13.07 -25.05 -25.51
N THR A 10 13.04 -25.90 -24.47
CA THR A 10 12.80 -25.48 -23.07
C THR A 10 14.09 -25.55 -22.27
N PHE A 11 14.50 -24.41 -21.71
CA PHE A 11 15.63 -24.34 -20.79
C PHE A 11 15.22 -24.76 -19.38
N GLU A 12 15.98 -25.65 -18.75
CA GLU A 12 15.70 -26.11 -17.39
C GLU A 12 16.06 -25.03 -16.35
N ARG A 13 15.06 -24.27 -15.93
CA ARG A 13 15.21 -23.17 -14.94
C ARG A 13 15.33 -23.64 -13.48
N LYS A 14 15.32 -24.96 -13.23
CA LYS A 14 15.30 -25.54 -11.87
C LYS A 14 16.69 -25.88 -11.34
N ILE A 15 17.72 -25.82 -12.18
CA ILE A 15 19.11 -26.11 -11.78
C ILE A 15 19.57 -25.05 -10.77
N GLY A 16 19.97 -25.49 -9.58
CA GLY A 16 20.40 -24.61 -8.47
C GLY A 16 19.28 -24.05 -7.60
N LYS A 17 18.03 -24.53 -7.76
CA LYS A 17 16.91 -24.14 -6.89
C LYS A 17 16.89 -25.00 -5.64
N ASP A 18 16.91 -24.36 -4.47
CA ASP A 18 16.91 -25.05 -3.17
C ASP A 18 15.53 -25.00 -2.47
N LYS A 19 14.67 -24.05 -2.85
CA LYS A 19 13.35 -23.83 -2.24
C LYS A 19 12.24 -24.33 -3.16
N TYR A 20 11.49 -25.35 -2.71
CA TYR A 20 10.36 -25.93 -3.46
C TYR A 20 9.02 -25.86 -2.72
N HIS A 21 8.97 -25.13 -1.60
CA HIS A 21 7.73 -24.99 -0.84
C HIS A 21 6.64 -24.33 -1.68
N LEU A 22 5.42 -24.85 -1.59
CA LEU A 22 4.24 -24.28 -2.23
C LEU A 22 3.70 -23.13 -1.37
N THR A 23 3.22 -22.08 -2.02
CA THR A 23 2.50 -21.01 -1.32
C THR A 23 1.02 -21.38 -1.19
N HIS A 24 0.45 -21.11 0.00
CA HIS A 24 -0.98 -21.35 0.24
C HIS A 24 -1.81 -20.26 -0.43
N GLN A 25 -2.01 -20.39 -1.74
CA GLN A 25 -2.78 -19.45 -2.56
C GLN A 25 -4.29 -19.71 -2.46
N PHE A 26 -4.71 -20.95 -2.22
CA PHE A 26 -6.11 -21.34 -2.08
C PHE A 26 -6.38 -21.77 -0.64
N ASP A 27 -7.46 -21.27 -0.06
CA ASP A 27 -7.90 -21.62 1.29
C ASP A 27 -9.41 -21.93 1.30
N LYS A 28 -9.90 -22.56 2.36
CA LYS A 28 -11.32 -22.76 2.59
C LYS A 28 -11.76 -21.98 3.82
N TYR A 29 -12.67 -21.04 3.63
CA TYR A 29 -13.32 -20.33 4.73
C TYR A 29 -14.81 -20.69 4.74
N ASN A 30 -15.30 -21.20 5.86
CA ASN A 30 -16.69 -21.65 6.02
C ASN A 30 -17.16 -22.62 4.93
N GLY A 31 -16.28 -23.53 4.49
CA GLY A 31 -16.57 -24.51 3.44
C GLY A 31 -16.49 -23.97 2.01
N VAL A 32 -16.32 -22.66 1.82
CA VAL A 32 -16.17 -22.01 0.51
C VAL A 32 -14.69 -21.88 0.18
N GLY A 33 -14.28 -22.41 -0.98
CA GLY A 33 -12.93 -22.21 -1.50
C GLY A 33 -12.72 -20.76 -1.92
N MET A 34 -11.65 -20.14 -1.43
CA MET A 34 -11.26 -18.77 -1.74
C MET A 34 -9.78 -18.67 -2.12
N LEU A 35 -9.46 -17.71 -2.99
CA LEU A 35 -8.09 -17.37 -3.35
C LEU A 35 -7.55 -16.35 -2.33
N THR A 36 -6.60 -16.76 -1.50
CA THR A 36 -6.06 -15.99 -0.37
C THR A 36 -4.74 -15.31 -0.77
N GLY A 37 -4.83 -14.37 -1.72
CA GLY A 37 -3.85 -13.31 -1.94
C GLY A 37 -2.81 -13.50 -3.04
N ASN A 38 -2.14 -12.39 -3.36
CA ASN A 38 -1.04 -12.25 -4.33
C ASN A 38 0.27 -12.82 -3.75
N LYS A 39 0.33 -14.14 -3.59
CA LYS A 39 1.50 -14.84 -3.04
C LYS A 39 2.35 -15.38 -4.18
N LEU A 40 3.66 -15.20 -4.05
CA LEU A 40 4.66 -15.66 -5.02
C LEU A 40 4.50 -17.14 -5.34
N GLY A 41 4.98 -17.55 -6.52
CA GLY A 41 4.98 -18.94 -6.94
C GLY A 41 5.88 -19.87 -6.10
N VAL A 42 6.04 -21.10 -6.58
CA VAL A 42 6.79 -22.17 -5.89
C VAL A 42 8.20 -21.70 -5.50
N GLY A 43 8.54 -21.85 -4.22
CA GLY A 43 9.84 -21.43 -3.67
C GLY A 43 10.00 -19.91 -3.52
N GLY A 44 8.90 -19.15 -3.55
CA GLY A 44 8.93 -17.69 -3.47
C GLY A 44 9.36 -17.02 -4.77
N VAL A 45 9.33 -17.73 -5.90
CA VAL A 45 9.68 -17.16 -7.22
C VAL A 45 8.44 -16.51 -7.81
N PRO A 46 8.48 -15.22 -8.21
CA PRO A 46 7.34 -14.58 -8.86
C PRO A 46 6.96 -15.33 -10.14
N LEU A 47 5.65 -15.50 -10.36
CA LEU A 47 5.15 -16.14 -11.57
C LEU A 47 5.33 -15.20 -12.77
N ALA A 48 5.44 -15.76 -13.97
CA ALA A 48 5.53 -14.96 -15.19
C ALA A 48 4.25 -14.12 -15.36
N GLY A 49 4.38 -12.80 -15.30
CA GLY A 49 3.26 -11.85 -15.35
C GLY A 49 2.81 -11.33 -13.97
N GLU A 50 3.38 -11.80 -12.86
CA GLU A 50 3.20 -11.17 -11.55
C GLU A 50 4.15 -9.98 -11.41
N ASP A 51 3.60 -8.77 -11.33
CA ASP A 51 4.37 -7.61 -10.96
C ASP A 51 4.62 -7.62 -9.45
N LEU A 52 5.89 -7.67 -9.05
CA LEU A 52 6.35 -7.44 -7.67
C LEU A 52 6.21 -5.96 -7.26
N ARG A 53 5.05 -5.36 -7.52
CA ARG A 53 4.79 -3.99 -7.09
C ARG A 53 4.76 -3.99 -5.56
N PRO A 54 5.61 -3.19 -4.89
CA PRO A 54 5.57 -3.10 -3.45
C PRO A 54 4.17 -2.63 -3.04
N GLN A 55 3.59 -3.27 -2.02
CA GLN A 55 2.27 -2.87 -1.52
C GLN A 55 2.29 -1.48 -0.88
N ASN A 56 3.46 -1.02 -0.44
CA ASN A 56 3.65 0.26 0.22
C ASN A 56 4.57 1.14 -0.62
N SER A 57 4.48 2.45 -0.43
CA SER A 57 5.42 3.40 -1.04
C SER A 57 6.85 3.11 -0.56
N VAL A 58 7.77 3.03 -1.51
CA VAL A 58 9.21 2.96 -1.24
C VAL A 58 9.77 4.35 -1.49
N TYR A 59 10.21 5.04 -0.44
CA TYR A 59 10.93 6.30 -0.59
C TYR A 59 12.41 6.03 -0.85
N PRO A 60 13.10 6.94 -1.58
CA PRO A 60 14.50 6.76 -1.89
C PRO A 60 15.34 6.69 -0.61
N ARG A 61 16.34 5.80 -0.60
CA ARG A 61 17.36 5.82 0.46
C ARG A 61 18.12 7.13 0.34
N GLY A 62 18.05 7.95 1.38
CA GLY A 62 18.81 9.20 1.47
C GLY A 62 20.31 8.93 1.53
N GLU A 63 21.10 9.97 1.23
CA GLU A 63 22.54 9.93 1.46
C GLU A 63 22.80 10.03 2.97
N GLY A 64 23.27 8.95 3.58
CA GLY A 64 23.52 8.90 5.01
C GLY A 64 24.16 7.58 5.46
N PRO A 65 24.64 7.52 6.71
CA PRO A 65 25.15 6.28 7.28
C PRO A 65 24.05 5.22 7.28
N ASP A 66 24.41 3.98 6.93
CA ASP A 66 23.51 2.81 6.88
C ASP A 66 23.04 2.44 8.29
N ARG A 67 22.05 3.20 8.76
CA ARG A 67 21.37 3.01 10.04
C ARG A 67 19.93 2.62 9.75
N PRO A 68 19.33 1.74 10.56
CA PRO A 68 17.94 1.38 10.35
C PRO A 68 17.04 2.60 10.55
N ALA A 69 15.96 2.68 9.77
CA ALA A 69 15.06 3.84 9.71
C ALA A 69 14.52 4.26 11.09
N TRP A 70 14.15 3.28 11.93
CA TRP A 70 13.65 3.51 13.28
C TRP A 70 14.66 4.22 14.20
N LEU A 71 15.96 4.11 13.93
CA LEU A 71 17.01 4.81 14.69
C LEU A 71 17.38 6.15 14.02
N ALA A 72 17.37 6.19 12.68
CA ALA A 72 17.73 7.39 11.94
C ALA A 72 16.69 8.52 12.08
N PHE A 73 15.41 8.15 12.15
CA PHE A 73 14.28 9.08 12.12
C PHE A 73 13.47 9.09 13.43
N ASP A 74 14.05 8.63 14.54
CA ASP A 74 13.38 8.65 15.85
C ASP A 74 12.82 10.05 16.15
N LYS A 75 11.52 10.11 16.45
CA LYS A 75 10.76 11.34 16.78
C LYS A 75 10.68 12.38 15.66
N GLN A 76 11.13 12.08 14.45
CA GLN A 76 10.92 12.96 13.31
C GLN A 76 9.53 12.70 12.72
N VAL A 77 8.79 13.78 12.48
CA VAL A 77 7.45 13.72 11.88
C VAL A 77 7.35 14.80 10.81
N LEU A 78 7.00 14.41 9.60
CA LEU A 78 6.66 15.36 8.54
C LEU A 78 5.19 15.75 8.70
N CYS A 79 4.91 17.04 8.69
CA CYS A 79 3.57 17.59 8.83
C CYS A 79 3.22 18.39 7.57
N PHE A 80 2.12 18.02 6.92
CA PHE A 80 1.61 18.71 5.75
C PHE A 80 0.21 19.26 6.05
N ASP A 81 0.02 20.55 5.79
CA ASP A 81 -1.31 21.16 5.81
C ASP A 81 -2.03 20.84 4.48
N ALA A 82 -3.24 20.30 4.57
CA ALA A 82 -4.02 19.84 3.44
C ALA A 82 -5.51 20.20 3.60
N TYR A 83 -6.28 20.01 2.54
CA TYR A 83 -7.73 20.08 2.59
C TYR A 83 -8.35 19.11 1.57
N PHE A 84 -9.59 18.71 1.80
CA PHE A 84 -10.38 17.96 0.83
C PHE A 84 -11.78 18.56 0.69
N GLN A 85 -12.43 18.29 -0.43
CA GLN A 85 -13.78 18.74 -0.74
C GLN A 85 -14.78 17.61 -0.45
N GLU A 86 -15.80 17.90 0.32
CA GLU A 86 -16.93 17.02 0.62
C GLU A 86 -18.17 17.52 -0.14
N SER A 87 -18.79 16.67 -0.96
CA SER A 87 -20.02 17.00 -1.68
C SER A 87 -21.22 16.93 -0.74
N ILE A 88 -22.07 17.96 -0.72
CA ILE A 88 -23.28 18.00 0.10
C ILE A 88 -24.49 17.98 -0.83
N THR A 89 -25.31 16.94 -0.72
CA THR A 89 -26.52 16.78 -1.54
C THR A 89 -27.76 17.36 -0.85
N GLU A 90 -27.73 17.47 0.48
CA GLU A 90 -28.94 17.73 1.31
C GLU A 90 -29.29 19.22 1.48
N ARG A 91 -28.37 20.14 1.14
CA ARG A 91 -28.59 21.59 1.27
C ARG A 91 -28.66 22.26 -0.09
N ARG A 92 -29.63 23.17 -0.22
CA ARG A 92 -29.82 23.96 -1.44
C ARG A 92 -28.80 25.10 -1.57
N GLU A 93 -28.24 25.57 -0.45
CA GLU A 93 -27.26 26.67 -0.43
C GLU A 93 -25.81 26.22 -0.61
N GLU A 94 -25.44 25.02 -0.16
CA GLU A 94 -24.05 24.52 -0.18
C GLU A 94 -23.97 23.22 -0.97
N GLN A 95 -23.41 23.29 -2.18
CA GLN A 95 -23.20 22.11 -3.04
C GLN A 95 -21.92 21.33 -2.67
N TYR A 96 -20.95 22.00 -2.05
CA TYR A 96 -19.74 21.37 -1.54
C TYR A 96 -19.16 22.16 -0.36
N ARG A 97 -18.35 21.46 0.45
CA ARG A 97 -17.68 22.00 1.63
C ARG A 97 -16.20 21.66 1.62
N ILE A 98 -15.35 22.60 2.05
CA ILE A 98 -13.92 22.37 2.23
C ILE A 98 -13.62 21.99 3.69
N ARG A 99 -12.92 20.87 3.89
CA ARG A 99 -12.45 20.39 5.20
C ARG A 99 -10.94 20.39 5.25
N LYS A 100 -10.38 21.14 6.20
CA LYS A 100 -8.93 21.29 6.38
C LYS A 100 -8.41 20.17 7.29
N CYS A 101 -7.36 19.49 6.87
CA CYS A 101 -6.73 18.42 7.62
C CYS A 101 -5.21 18.59 7.66
N ARG A 102 -4.58 17.92 8.63
CA ARG A 102 -3.14 17.74 8.70
C ARG A 102 -2.79 16.29 8.43
N VAL A 103 -1.84 16.09 7.53
CA VAL A 103 -1.25 14.79 7.24
C VAL A 103 0.09 14.70 7.96
N TYR A 104 0.19 13.74 8.88
CA TYR A 104 1.43 13.39 9.57
C TYR A 104 2.01 12.13 8.95
N PHE A 105 3.28 12.21 8.55
CA PHE A 105 4.05 11.07 8.07
C PHE A 105 5.21 10.79 9.02
N TYR A 106 5.34 9.54 9.43
CA TYR A 106 6.34 9.05 10.37
C TYR A 106 7.41 8.26 9.59
N PRO A 107 8.61 8.83 9.33
CA PRO A 107 9.64 8.16 8.54
C PRO A 107 10.32 6.99 9.28
N GLU A 108 10.10 6.86 10.59
CA GLU A 108 10.62 5.75 11.39
C GLU A 108 10.01 4.39 11.01
N ASP A 109 8.73 4.38 10.62
CA ASP A 109 7.94 3.16 10.39
C ASP A 109 7.01 3.23 9.17
N ASP A 110 7.11 4.27 8.34
CA ASP A 110 6.34 4.50 7.13
C ASP A 110 4.83 4.65 7.37
N THR A 111 4.44 5.06 8.57
CA THR A 111 3.02 5.22 8.91
C THR A 111 2.51 6.62 8.60
N VAL A 112 1.22 6.69 8.28
CA VAL A 112 0.51 7.94 8.00
C VAL A 112 -0.61 8.09 9.02
N GLN A 113 -0.82 9.31 9.50
CA GLN A 113 -1.96 9.70 10.31
C GLN A 113 -2.57 10.96 9.73
N VAL A 114 -3.90 11.00 9.61
CA VAL A 114 -4.63 12.17 9.10
C VAL A 114 -5.59 12.65 10.16
N VAL A 115 -5.43 13.91 10.56
CA VAL A 115 -6.25 14.52 11.61
C VAL A 115 -6.87 15.79 11.07
N GLU A 116 -8.18 15.89 11.22
CA GLU A 116 -8.89 17.13 10.99
C GLU A 116 -8.68 18.08 12.17
N GLN A 117 -8.33 19.34 11.85
CA GLN A 117 -8.17 20.35 12.89
C GLN A 117 -9.52 20.66 13.52
N ARG A 118 -9.56 20.67 14.85
CA ARG A 118 -10.76 21.09 15.57
C ARG A 118 -10.99 22.58 15.37
N GLN A 119 -12.14 22.92 14.82
CA GLN A 119 -12.60 24.28 14.63
C GLN A 119 -13.86 24.48 15.48
N ASN A 120 -14.02 25.68 16.04
CA ASN A 120 -15.20 26.00 16.85
C ASN A 120 -16.40 26.29 15.94
N ASN A 121 -17.61 25.98 16.42
CA ASN A 121 -18.89 26.32 15.79
C ASN A 121 -19.19 25.67 14.42
N VAL A 122 -18.59 24.53 14.11
CA VAL A 122 -18.73 23.96 12.76
C VAL A 122 -19.84 22.93 12.61
N GLY A 123 -20.36 22.41 13.74
CA GLY A 123 -21.61 21.63 13.76
C GLY A 123 -21.52 20.19 13.24
N PHE A 124 -20.34 19.66 12.97
CA PHE A 124 -20.12 18.26 12.56
C PHE A 124 -18.97 17.61 13.37
N PRO A 125 -18.93 16.27 13.47
CA PRO A 125 -17.87 15.58 14.17
C PRO A 125 -16.52 15.79 13.50
N GLN A 126 -15.54 16.20 14.31
CA GLN A 126 -14.15 16.44 13.94
C GLN A 126 -13.23 15.52 14.73
N GLY A 127 -12.10 15.16 14.13
CA GLY A 127 -11.07 14.38 14.81
C GLY A 127 -10.14 13.65 13.86
N THR A 128 -9.72 12.45 14.27
CA THR A 128 -8.83 11.62 13.47
C THR A 128 -9.60 11.00 12.31
N ILE A 129 -9.26 11.38 11.08
CA ILE A 129 -9.81 10.79 9.85
C ILE A 129 -9.14 9.43 9.60
N LEU A 130 -7.82 9.38 9.75
CA LEU A 130 -7.02 8.19 9.54
C LEU A 130 -6.13 7.94 10.77
N LYS A 131 -6.34 6.80 11.43
CA LYS A 131 -5.46 6.37 12.53
C LYS A 131 -4.06 6.07 11.99
N ARG A 132 -3.04 6.19 12.83
CA ARG A 132 -1.65 5.88 12.45
C ARG A 132 -1.53 4.42 12.01
N HIS A 133 -1.28 4.20 10.72
CA HIS A 133 -0.95 2.89 10.14
C HIS A 133 -0.28 3.08 8.77
N ARG A 134 0.21 1.98 8.19
CA ARG A 134 0.75 1.98 6.83
C ARG A 134 -0.38 1.97 5.82
N VAL A 135 -0.40 2.95 4.92
CA VAL A 135 -1.41 3.04 3.86
C VAL A 135 -0.86 2.34 2.61
N PRO A 136 -1.51 1.26 2.13
CA PRO A 136 -1.08 0.59 0.92
C PRO A 136 -1.30 1.49 -0.30
N LEU A 137 -0.48 1.28 -1.33
CA LEU A 137 -0.69 1.89 -2.63
C LEU A 137 -2.03 1.39 -3.22
N PRO A 138 -2.74 2.26 -3.97
CA PRO A 138 -3.96 1.85 -4.65
C PRO A 138 -3.66 0.67 -5.57
N THR A 139 -4.69 -0.14 -5.82
CA THR A 139 -4.54 -1.29 -6.70
C THR A 139 -4.03 -0.84 -8.06
N PRO A 140 -3.06 -1.56 -8.66
CA PRO A 140 -2.34 -1.06 -9.82
C PRO A 140 -3.12 -0.87 -11.14
N ASN A 141 -4.45 -0.75 -11.11
CA ASN A 141 -5.33 -0.66 -12.28
C ASN A 141 -6.62 0.17 -12.07
N ASP A 142 -6.74 0.97 -11.00
CA ASP A 142 -7.96 1.79 -10.82
C ASP A 142 -8.04 3.02 -11.75
N ASP A 143 -7.01 3.29 -12.55
CA ASP A 143 -6.95 4.38 -13.54
C ASP A 143 -7.37 3.94 -14.97
N ARG A 144 -8.20 2.90 -15.12
CA ARG A 144 -8.72 2.45 -16.44
C ARG A 144 -10.23 2.59 -16.59
#